data_AF-A0A8S9HRZ0-F1
#
_entry.id   AF-A0A8S9HRZ0-F1
#
_cell.length_a   1.000
_cell.length_b   1.000
_cell.length_c   1.000
_cell.angle_alpha   90.00
_cell.angle_beta   90.00
_cell.angle_gamma   90.00
#
_symmetry.space_group_name_H-M   'P 1'
#
loop_
_entity.id
_entity.type
_entity.pdbx_description
1 polymer ?
#
loop_
_entity_poly.entity_id
_entity_poly.type
_entity_poly.pdbx_seq_one_letter_code
_entity_poly.pdbx_strand_id
1 'polypeptide(L)'
;MSLAELSDDEVEDVSFKQAWLSYFWRRAKNHDIESDLADERLQYWINQGTRSATSQDAVDVERGLMELRKLNIESQLWQKSRKGLDHESNPSSHVELSF
;
A
#
# COMPACT_ATOMS: atom_id res chain seq x y z
N MET A 1 7.69 31.50 9.48
CA MET A 1 6.67 30.85 8.62
C MET A 1 5.71 30.17 9.58
N SER A 2 4.49 30.67 9.72
CA SER A 2 3.49 30.11 10.64
C SER A 2 3.03 28.77 10.09
N LEU A 3 3.34 27.67 10.79
CA LEU A 3 2.67 26.39 10.60
C LEU A 3 1.23 26.60 11.03
N ALA A 4 0.28 26.61 10.09
CA ALA A 4 -1.13 26.63 10.44
C ALA A 4 -1.43 25.34 11.22
N GLU A 5 -1.93 25.48 12.44
CA GLU A 5 -2.40 24.34 13.22
C GLU A 5 -3.57 23.69 12.47
N LEU A 6 -3.52 22.36 12.34
CA LEU A 6 -4.59 21.58 11.72
C LEU A 6 -5.78 21.55 12.68
N SER A 7 -6.99 21.57 12.13
CA SER A 7 -8.19 21.20 12.87
C SER A 7 -8.19 19.71 13.24
N ASP A 8 -9.01 19.32 14.22
CA ASP A 8 -9.11 17.92 14.64
C ASP A 8 -9.52 17.00 13.48
N ASP A 9 -10.46 17.45 12.64
CA ASP A 9 -10.90 16.73 11.43
C ASP A 9 -9.75 16.53 10.44
N GLU A 10 -8.91 17.55 10.24
CA GLU A 10 -7.73 17.44 9.36
C GLU A 10 -6.66 16.52 9.95
N VAL A 11 -6.46 16.53 11.27
CA VAL A 11 -5.55 15.59 11.94
C VAL A 11 -6.01 14.15 11.76
N GLU A 12 -7.32 13.88 11.89
CA GLU A 12 -7.90 12.56 11.68
C GLU A 12 -7.75 12.10 10.23
N ASP A 13 -8.06 12.96 9.26
CA ASP A 13 -7.91 12.67 7.83
C ASP A 13 -6.45 12.34 7.46
N VAL A 14 -5.49 13.12 7.97
CA VAL A 14 -4.05 12.84 7.77
C VAL A 14 -3.68 11.49 8.37
N SER A 15 -4.12 11.21 9.59
CA SER A 15 -3.84 9.94 10.27
C SER A 15 -4.42 8.74 9.51
N PHE A 16 -5.64 8.88 8.99
CA PHE A 16 -6.27 7.87 8.15
C PHE A 16 -5.46 7.61 6.86
N LYS A 17 -5.03 8.68 6.17
CA LYS A 17 -4.22 8.56 4.96
C LYS A 17 -2.85 7.93 5.22
N GLN A 18 -2.20 8.25 6.35
CA GLN A 18 -0.95 7.58 6.75
C GLN A 18 -1.14 6.08 7.00
N ALA A 19 -2.23 5.70 7.67
CA ALA A 19 -2.58 4.30 7.87
C ALA A 19 -2.85 3.58 6.53
N TRP A 20 -3.56 4.24 5.62
CA TRP A 20 -3.81 3.74 4.27
C TRP A 20 -2.51 3.50 3.49
N LEU A 21 -1.61 4.48 3.49
CA LEU A 21 -0.29 4.38 2.85
C LEU A 21 0.52 3.23 3.44
N SER A 22 0.57 3.13 4.78
CA SER A 22 1.23 2.02 5.47
C SER A 22 0.66 0.67 5.08
N TYR A 23 -0.66 0.55 4.96
CA TYR A 23 -1.33 -0.67 4.54
C TYR A 23 -0.97 -1.07 3.10
N PHE A 24 -1.06 -0.14 2.15
CA PHE A 24 -0.76 -0.42 0.75
C PHE A 24 0.69 -0.82 0.52
N TRP A 25 1.64 -0.09 1.12
CA TRP A 25 3.06 -0.43 1.02
C TRP A 25 3.39 -1.77 1.68
N ARG A 26 2.72 -2.13 2.77
CA ARG A 26 2.86 -3.46 3.38
C ARG A 26 2.38 -4.57 2.47
N ARG A 27 1.24 -4.38 1.81
CA ARG A 27 0.76 -5.35 0.84
C ARG A 27 1.66 -5.43 -0.38
N ALA A 28 2.15 -4.29 -0.87
CA ALA A 28 3.11 -4.26 -1.98
C ALA A 28 4.35 -5.08 -1.64
N LYS A 29 4.95 -4.85 -0.47
CA LYS A 29 6.08 -5.64 0.06
C LYS A 29 5.76 -7.13 0.12
N ASN A 30 4.62 -7.52 0.70
CA ASN A 30 4.25 -8.93 0.84
C ASN A 30 4.03 -9.65 -0.49
N HIS A 31 3.67 -8.92 -1.56
CA HIS A 31 3.44 -9.48 -2.89
C HIS A 31 4.60 -9.23 -3.87
N ASP A 32 5.74 -8.73 -3.36
CA ASP A 32 6.94 -8.41 -4.15
C ASP A 32 6.62 -7.44 -5.31
N ILE A 33 5.88 -6.38 -4.99
CA ILE A 33 5.54 -5.26 -5.89
C ILE A 33 6.42 -4.08 -5.52
N GLU A 34 7.10 -3.48 -6.50
CA GLU A 34 8.06 -2.38 -6.28
C GLU A 34 9.06 -2.71 -5.15
N SER A 35 9.66 -3.90 -5.17
CA SER A 35 10.42 -4.45 -4.04
C SER A 35 11.60 -3.58 -3.59
N ASP A 36 12.20 -2.84 -4.51
CA ASP A 36 13.27 -1.87 -4.23
C ASP A 36 12.79 -0.67 -3.39
N LEU A 37 11.49 -0.36 -3.40
CA LEU A 37 10.90 0.83 -2.77
C LEU A 37 9.95 0.48 -1.62
N ALA A 38 9.26 -0.65 -1.70
CA ALA A 38 8.13 -0.97 -0.83
C ALA A 38 8.53 -1.04 0.65
N ASP A 39 9.72 -1.55 0.96
CA ASP A 39 10.21 -1.60 2.35
C ASP A 39 10.53 -0.20 2.90
N GLU A 40 11.24 0.62 2.12
CA GLU A 40 11.57 2.00 2.50
C GLU A 40 10.30 2.82 2.76
N ARG A 41 9.34 2.76 1.84
CA ARG A 41 8.06 3.49 1.97
C ARG A 41 7.25 2.99 3.14
N LEU A 42 7.20 1.68 3.37
CA LEU A 42 6.51 1.12 4.52
C LEU A 42 7.11 1.64 5.84
N GLN A 43 8.43 1.62 5.99
CA GLN A 43 9.09 2.10 7.21
C GLN A 43 8.86 3.60 7.42
N TYR A 44 8.93 4.40 6.35
CA TYR A 44 8.64 5.83 6.42
C TYR A 44 7.24 6.11 7.00
N TRP A 45 6.19 5.47 6.46
CA TRP A 45 4.81 5.73 6.89
C TRP A 45 4.51 5.17 8.29
N ILE A 46 5.10 4.04 8.69
CA ILE A 46 5.01 3.53 10.06
C ILE A 46 5.58 4.55 11.04
N ASN A 47 6.75 5.13 10.74
CA ASN A 47 7.39 6.10 11.62
C ASN A 47 6.56 7.38 11.75
N GLN A 48 5.94 7.86 10.66
CA GLN A 48 5.12 9.06 10.71
C GLN A 48 3.79 8.90 11.44
N GLY A 49 3.19 7.71 11.45
CA GLY A 49 1.92 7.46 12.15
C GLY A 49 2.00 7.44 13.68
N THR A 50 3.17 7.64 14.27
CA THR A 50 3.38 7.58 15.74
C THR A 50 3.33 8.95 16.43
N ARG A 51 3.28 10.04 15.67
CA ARG A 51 3.28 11.42 16.19
C ARG A 51 1.99 12.15 15.83
N SER A 52 1.68 13.23 16.54
CA SER A 52 0.60 14.14 16.15
C SER A 52 0.87 14.72 14.77
N ALA A 53 -0.15 14.74 13.91
CA ALA A 53 -0.04 15.24 12.54
C ALA A 53 0.26 16.75 12.53
N THR A 54 1.12 17.14 11.60
CA THR A 54 1.49 18.53 11.33
C THR A 54 0.99 18.95 9.95
N SER A 55 0.97 20.26 9.65
CA SER A 55 0.61 20.74 8.31
C SER A 55 1.56 20.23 7.20
N GLN A 56 2.80 19.86 7.55
CA GLN A 56 3.72 19.20 6.61
C GLN A 56 3.27 17.76 6.31
N ASP A 57 2.80 17.03 7.32
CA ASP A 57 2.27 15.67 7.13
C ASP A 57 1.06 15.67 6.19
N ALA A 58 0.22 16.71 6.24
CA ALA A 58 -0.90 16.89 5.31
C ALA A 58 -0.45 16.98 3.84
N VAL A 59 0.67 17.65 3.57
CA VAL A 59 1.25 17.71 2.22
C VAL A 59 1.88 16.37 1.83
N ASP A 60 2.55 15.72 2.78
CA ASP A 60 3.27 14.49 2.51
C ASP A 60 2.32 13.32 2.24
N VAL A 61 1.18 13.21 2.94
CA VAL A 61 0.17 12.18 2.64
C VAL A 61 -0.38 12.32 1.23
N GLU A 62 -0.63 13.54 0.76
CA GLU A 62 -1.10 13.76 -0.61
C GLU A 62 -0.06 13.32 -1.64
N ARG A 63 1.22 13.60 -1.39
CA ARG A 63 2.33 13.12 -2.23
C ARG A 63 2.42 11.60 -2.23
N GLY A 64 2.27 10.97 -1.07
CA GLY A 64 2.26 9.51 -0.92
C GLY A 64 1.11 8.88 -1.70
N LEU A 65 -0.10 9.44 -1.61
CA LEU A 65 -1.26 8.96 -2.38
C LEU A 65 -1.07 9.14 -3.88
N MET A 66 -0.45 10.25 -4.31
CA MET A 66 -0.08 10.44 -5.72
C MET A 66 0.96 9.41 -6.19
N GLU A 67 1.94 9.05 -5.36
CA GLU A 67 2.92 8.01 -5.67
C GLU A 67 2.26 6.64 -5.87
N LEU A 68 1.36 6.22 -4.97
CA LEU A 68 0.59 4.98 -5.13
C LEU A 68 -0.16 4.94 -6.48
N ARG A 69 -0.78 6.05 -6.87
CA ARG A 69 -1.48 6.17 -8.16
C ARG A 69 -0.54 6.11 -9.34
N LYS A 70 0.60 6.81 -9.29
CA LYS A 70 1.60 6.82 -10.38
C LYS A 70 2.21 5.45 -10.63
N LEU A 71 2.47 4.69 -9.56
CA LEU A 71 2.99 3.32 -9.64
C LEU A 71 1.89 2.28 -9.85
N ASN A 72 0.62 2.71 -9.89
CA ASN A 72 -0.54 1.85 -10.10
C ASN A 72 -0.62 0.68 -9.10
N ILE A 73 -0.21 0.92 -7.84
CA ILE A 73 -0.04 -0.11 -6.81
C ILE A 73 -1.33 -0.90 -6.56
N GLU A 74 -2.49 -0.23 -6.54
CA GLU A 74 -3.79 -0.86 -6.34
C GLU A 74 -4.10 -1.89 -7.44
N SER A 75 -3.84 -1.54 -8.71
CA SER A 75 -4.05 -2.45 -9.84
C SER A 75 -3.08 -3.63 -9.78
N GLN A 76 -1.81 -3.39 -9.47
CA GLN A 76 -0.81 -4.45 -9.32
C GLN A 76 -1.21 -5.44 -8.21
N LEU A 77 -1.66 -4.93 -7.06
CA LEU A 77 -2.15 -5.73 -5.95
C LEU A 77 -3.40 -6.53 -6.31
N TRP A 78 -4.34 -5.92 -7.00
CA TRP A 78 -5.55 -6.60 -7.47
C TRP A 78 -5.21 -7.75 -8.43
N GLN A 79 -4.32 -7.53 -9.39
CA GLN A 79 -3.87 -8.57 -10.33
C GLN A 79 -3.19 -9.74 -9.60
N LYS A 80 -2.30 -9.46 -8.64
CA LYS A 80 -1.65 -10.48 -7.82
C LYS A 80 -2.63 -11.27 -6.97
N SER A 81 -3.65 -10.62 -6.41
CA SER A 81 -4.70 -11.28 -5.62
C SER A 81 -5.53 -12.27 -6.45
N ARG A 82 -5.71 -12.00 -7.75
CA ARG A 82 -6.47 -12.87 -8.66
C ARG A 82 -5.68 -14.06 -9.20
N LYS A 83 -4.36 -13.91 -9.39
CA LYS A 83 -3.49 -15.02 -9.82
C LYS A 83 -3.52 -16.23 -8.88
N GLY A 84 -3.81 -16.03 -7.59
CA GLY A 84 -4.02 -17.12 -6.64
C GLY A 84 -5.26 -17.97 -6.91
N LEU A 85 -6.29 -17.41 -7.55
CA LEU A 85 -7.53 -18.11 -7.90
C LEU A 85 -7.43 -18.84 -9.26
N ASP A 86 -6.64 -18.31 -10.18
CA ASP A 86 -6.50 -18.89 -11.52
C ASP A 86 -5.63 -20.17 -11.51
N HIS A 87 -4.67 -20.30 -10.58
CA HIS A 87 -3.75 -21.46 -10.52
C HIS A 87 -4.38 -22.73 -9.91
N GLU A 88 -5.51 -22.64 -9.22
CA GLU A 88 -6.26 -23.81 -8.73
C GLU A 88 -7.20 -24.40 -9.79
N SER A 89 -7.33 -23.76 -10.95
CA SER A 89 -8.27 -24.17 -12.01
C SER A 89 -7.74 -25.24 -12.97
N ASN A 90 -6.55 -25.83 -12.74
CA ASN A 90 -6.01 -26.86 -13.63
C ASN A 90 -5.98 -28.27 -12.99
N PRO A 91 -7.06 -29.07 -13.09
CA PRO A 91 -7.04 -30.48 -12.75
C PRO A 91 -6.46 -31.36 -13.89
N SER A 92 -5.49 -30.85 -14.66
CA SER A 92 -4.81 -31.66 -15.69
C SER A 92 -3.44 -32.13 -15.19
N SER A 93 -3.47 -33.07 -14.24
CA SER A 93 -2.41 -34.07 -14.09
C SER A 93 -3.09 -35.44 -14.10
N HIS A 94 -3.25 -36.00 -15.30
CA HIS A 94 -2.39 -37.08 -15.78
C HIS A 94 -2.45 -38.32 -14.88
N VAL A 95 -3.62 -38.96 -14.81
CA VAL A 95 -3.69 -40.41 -14.57
C VAL A 95 -3.68 -41.07 -15.94
N GLU A 96 -2.49 -41.41 -16.42
CA GLU A 96 -2.32 -42.44 -17.44
C GLU A 96 -2.88 -43.74 -16.86
N LEU A 97 -4.10 -44.09 -17.25
CA LEU A 97 -4.63 -45.44 -17.09
C LEU A 97 -3.88 -46.32 -18.09
N SER A 98 -2.83 -46.98 -17.60
CA SER A 98 -2.27 -48.17 -18.24
C SER A 98 -3.24 -49.34 -18.02
N PHE A 99 -3.94 -49.73 -19.08
CA PHE A 99 -4.56 -51.04 -19.25
C PHE A 99 -3.94 -51.71 -20.48
#